data_AF-A0A2T3HKW5-F1
#
_entry.id   AF-A0A2T3HKW5-F1
#
_cell.length_a   1.000
_cell.length_b   1.000
_cell.length_c   1.000
_cell.angle_alpha   90.00
_cell.angle_beta   90.00
_cell.angle_gamma   90.00
#
_symmetry.space_group_name_H-M   'P 1'
#
loop_
_entity.id
_entity.type
_entity.pdbx_description
1 polymer ?
#
loop_
_entity_poly.entity_id
_entity_poly.type
_entity_poly.pdbx_seq_one_letter_code
_entity_poly.pdbx_strand_id
1 'polypeptide(L)'
;MENFKMRFKWNGLELDLEGNEKVVREEFAVFKDFMIEKVIPNLGNSVSVVESENIGLQEGSQTSDSIRFPHIKEVVMRDLPKTEGEWILIYGFYASNFGKEPFSEPAIKTLYEVSKRKNLNRMKNFSANFNRLISNGLIKILNENEFILSQKGLEQSHYILDYDQHPPVIEQGVGGDAVASKKIKKAGKSALKNKGPQMLSSLNLKQPHVETIRSFYERHSASTFFERNLMFVYYLEKILQETPVTLSHIYTCYKSLSLKVPGNIYQSIVDTKKIKGWLEIRSMNDIQLSIHGEQVVEHELTN
;
A
#
# COMPACT_ATOMS: atom_id res chain seq x y z
N MET A 1 -11.73 -30.89 -42.78
CA MET A 1 -12.13 -30.38 -41.45
C MET A 1 -10.86 -29.82 -40.83
N GLU A 2 -10.95 -28.71 -40.12
CA GLU A 2 -9.77 -28.14 -39.46
C GLU A 2 -9.53 -28.92 -38.16
N ASN A 3 -8.34 -29.51 -38.04
CA ASN A 3 -7.91 -30.18 -36.80
C ASN A 3 -7.57 -29.09 -35.79
N PHE A 4 -8.50 -28.80 -34.89
CA PHE A 4 -8.26 -27.87 -33.80
C PHE A 4 -7.38 -28.55 -32.74
N LYS A 5 -6.37 -27.84 -32.25
CA LYS A 5 -5.35 -28.38 -31.37
C LYS A 5 -5.13 -27.50 -30.14
N MET A 6 -5.23 -28.09 -28.96
CA MET A 6 -4.88 -27.45 -27.69
C MET A 6 -3.67 -28.16 -27.05
N ARG A 7 -2.84 -27.39 -26.36
CA ARG A 7 -1.66 -27.87 -25.64
C ARG A 7 -1.71 -27.39 -24.20
N PHE A 8 -1.65 -28.32 -23.27
CA PHE A 8 -1.50 -28.05 -21.84
C PHE A 8 -0.05 -28.31 -21.41
N LYS A 9 0.49 -27.48 -20.50
CA LYS A 9 1.80 -27.67 -19.87
C LYS A 9 1.73 -27.37 -18.37
N TRP A 10 2.28 -28.26 -17.53
CA TRP A 10 2.38 -28.05 -16.08
C TRP A 10 3.51 -28.88 -15.47
N ASN A 11 4.44 -28.24 -14.77
CA ASN A 11 5.54 -28.89 -14.03
C ASN A 11 6.32 -29.97 -14.83
N GLY A 12 6.49 -29.78 -16.15
CA GLY A 12 7.17 -30.73 -17.04
C GLY A 12 6.27 -31.79 -17.68
N LEU A 13 5.00 -31.90 -17.29
CA LEU A 13 3.98 -32.64 -18.03
C LEU A 13 3.46 -31.79 -19.19
N GLU A 14 3.43 -32.37 -20.39
CA GLU A 14 2.82 -31.76 -21.59
C GLU A 14 1.74 -32.70 -22.15
N LEU A 15 0.63 -32.13 -22.61
CA LEU A 15 -0.51 -32.85 -23.16
C LEU A 15 -1.06 -32.11 -24.39
N ASP A 16 -0.98 -32.75 -25.55
CA ASP A 16 -1.55 -32.29 -26.82
C ASP A 16 -2.90 -33.00 -27.06
N LEU A 17 -3.97 -32.22 -27.24
CA LEU A 17 -5.28 -32.70 -27.70
C LEU A 17 -5.54 -32.14 -29.11
N GLU A 18 -5.92 -33.00 -30.05
CA GLU A 18 -6.16 -32.63 -31.45
C GLU A 18 -7.43 -33.32 -31.97
N GLY A 19 -8.33 -32.57 -32.64
CA GLY A 19 -9.59 -33.11 -33.13
C GLY A 19 -10.61 -32.04 -33.53
N ASN A 20 -11.90 -32.34 -33.35
CA ASN A 20 -12.97 -31.38 -33.54
C ASN A 20 -12.96 -30.33 -32.42
N GLU A 21 -12.99 -29.04 -32.76
CA GLU A 21 -12.87 -27.93 -31.80
C GLU A 21 -13.78 -28.08 -30.58
N LYS A 22 -15.07 -28.37 -30.80
CA LYS A 22 -16.03 -28.47 -29.70
C LYS A 22 -15.64 -29.55 -28.70
N VAL A 23 -15.30 -30.74 -29.20
CA VAL A 23 -14.89 -31.89 -28.37
C VAL A 23 -13.57 -31.58 -27.64
N VAL A 24 -12.60 -31.00 -28.34
CA VAL A 24 -11.30 -30.65 -27.75
C VAL A 24 -11.46 -29.61 -26.64
N ARG A 25 -12.31 -28.58 -26.82
CA ARG A 25 -12.59 -27.57 -25.78
C ARG A 25 -13.36 -28.16 -24.60
N GLU A 26 -14.33 -29.05 -24.83
CA GLU A 26 -15.09 -29.73 -23.78
C GLU A 26 -14.19 -30.64 -22.93
N GLU A 27 -13.36 -31.49 -23.56
CA GLU A 27 -12.39 -32.35 -22.86
C GLU A 27 -11.30 -31.54 -22.13
N PHE A 28 -10.79 -30.47 -22.74
CA PHE A 28 -9.80 -29.59 -22.11
C PHE A 28 -10.36 -28.87 -20.87
N ALA A 29 -11.64 -28.48 -20.87
CA ALA A 29 -12.31 -27.90 -19.71
C ALA A 29 -12.43 -28.92 -18.56
N VAL A 30 -12.90 -30.14 -18.84
CA VAL A 30 -13.00 -31.22 -17.84
C VAL A 30 -11.62 -31.56 -17.26
N PHE A 31 -10.58 -31.63 -18.10
CA PHE A 31 -9.21 -31.86 -17.65
C PHE A 31 -8.66 -30.71 -16.79
N LYS A 32 -8.91 -29.46 -17.19
CA LYS A 32 -8.52 -28.25 -16.43
C LYS A 32 -9.14 -28.24 -15.03
N ASP A 33 -10.44 -28.52 -14.93
CA ASP A 33 -11.14 -28.54 -13.65
C ASP A 33 -10.67 -29.71 -12.76
N PHE A 34 -10.44 -30.89 -13.32
CA PHE A 34 -9.82 -32.01 -12.60
C PHE A 34 -8.43 -31.66 -12.03
N MET A 35 -7.59 -30.98 -12.82
CA MET A 35 -6.28 -30.52 -12.37
C MET A 35 -6.41 -29.52 -11.21
N ILE A 36 -7.35 -28.57 -11.30
CA ILE A 36 -7.60 -27.53 -10.28
C ILE A 36 -8.18 -28.11 -8.98
N GLU A 37 -9.13 -29.05 -9.05
CA GLU A 37 -9.76 -29.62 -7.86
C GLU A 37 -8.90 -30.68 -7.14
N LYS A 38 -8.13 -31.48 -7.88
CA LYS A 38 -7.56 -32.74 -7.34
C LYS A 38 -6.05 -32.87 -7.45
N VAL A 39 -5.41 -32.29 -8.45
CA VAL A 39 -3.96 -32.43 -8.66
C VAL A 39 -3.20 -31.28 -8.00
N ILE A 40 -3.50 -30.04 -8.39
CA ILE A 40 -2.83 -28.82 -7.94
C ILE A 40 -2.96 -28.56 -6.42
N PRO A 41 -4.06 -28.93 -5.73
CA PRO A 41 -4.13 -28.79 -4.28
C PRO A 41 -3.21 -29.74 -3.50
N ASN A 42 -2.78 -30.84 -4.14
CA ASN A 42 -2.01 -31.94 -3.52
C ASN A 42 -0.56 -32.00 -3.99
N LEU A 43 -0.25 -31.57 -5.22
CA LEU A 43 1.11 -31.32 -5.71
C LEU A 43 1.35 -29.81 -5.77
N GLY A 44 2.14 -29.30 -4.82
CA GLY A 44 2.45 -27.88 -4.72
C GLY A 44 3.39 -27.38 -5.80
N ASN A 45 2.85 -27.03 -6.99
CA ASN A 45 3.33 -25.86 -7.74
C ASN A 45 2.35 -25.36 -8.81
N SER A 46 2.52 -24.08 -9.17
CA SER A 46 1.71 -23.24 -10.05
C SER A 46 1.24 -23.87 -11.38
N VAL A 47 0.02 -23.53 -11.80
CA VAL A 47 -0.41 -23.61 -13.21
C VAL A 47 -0.23 -22.26 -13.89
N SER A 48 0.21 -22.31 -15.16
CA SER A 48 0.02 -21.27 -16.16
C SER A 48 -0.81 -21.86 -17.30
N VAL A 49 -2.03 -21.37 -17.53
CA VAL A 49 -2.79 -21.70 -18.73
C VAL A 49 -2.38 -20.75 -19.84
N VAL A 50 -2.06 -21.29 -21.02
CA VAL A 50 -1.74 -20.48 -22.20
C VAL A 50 -2.64 -20.96 -23.33
N GLU A 51 -3.65 -20.18 -23.70
CA GLU A 51 -4.23 -20.28 -25.04
C GLU A 51 -3.29 -19.56 -26.02
N SER A 52 -3.06 -20.17 -27.18
CA SER A 52 -2.23 -19.61 -28.24
C SER A 52 -2.87 -19.89 -29.58
N GLU A 53 -3.55 -18.88 -30.11
CA GLU A 53 -3.78 -18.82 -31.55
C GLU A 53 -2.46 -18.49 -32.26
N ASN A 54 -2.34 -18.85 -33.54
CA ASN A 54 -1.08 -18.87 -34.27
C ASN A 54 -0.38 -17.50 -34.34
N ILE A 55 0.96 -17.51 -34.23
CA ILE A 55 1.91 -16.95 -35.22
C ILE A 55 3.36 -17.28 -34.86
N GLY A 56 4.18 -17.56 -35.89
CA GLY A 56 5.60 -17.14 -36.00
C GLY A 56 6.64 -17.59 -34.97
N LEU A 57 7.62 -18.37 -35.42
CA LEU A 57 8.87 -18.58 -34.68
C LEU A 57 9.68 -17.27 -34.56
N GLN A 58 10.14 -16.94 -33.36
CA GLN A 58 11.53 -16.54 -33.12
C GLN A 58 11.95 -16.83 -31.68
N GLU A 59 13.19 -17.26 -31.49
CA GLU A 59 13.74 -17.69 -30.19
C GLU A 59 14.34 -16.52 -29.41
N GLY A 60 14.15 -16.47 -28.08
CA GLY A 60 14.66 -15.37 -27.26
C GLY A 60 14.61 -15.63 -25.75
N SER A 61 15.71 -16.15 -25.20
CA SER A 61 16.03 -16.25 -23.76
C SER A 61 15.08 -17.05 -22.84
N GLN A 62 15.52 -18.26 -22.47
CA GLN A 62 15.19 -18.87 -21.18
C GLN A 62 15.84 -18.07 -20.03
N THR A 63 15.20 -17.97 -18.86
CA THR A 63 15.64 -18.49 -17.53
C THR A 63 14.99 -17.77 -16.34
N SER A 64 14.60 -18.54 -15.32
CA SER A 64 14.48 -18.18 -13.88
C SER A 64 13.79 -16.87 -13.48
N ASP A 65 12.52 -16.96 -13.06
CA ASP A 65 11.81 -15.89 -12.29
C ASP A 65 10.87 -16.50 -11.22
N SER A 66 11.13 -17.75 -10.81
CA SER A 66 10.18 -18.61 -10.05
C SER A 66 10.17 -18.42 -8.53
N ILE A 67 10.95 -17.50 -7.98
CA ILE A 67 11.01 -17.20 -6.54
C ILE A 67 11.02 -15.69 -6.33
N ARG A 68 9.87 -15.04 -6.54
CA ARG A 68 9.72 -13.60 -6.30
C ARG A 68 8.67 -13.20 -5.26
N PHE A 69 7.61 -14.00 -5.09
CA PHE A 69 6.54 -13.71 -4.11
C PHE A 69 6.15 -14.97 -3.31
N PRO A 70 5.80 -14.83 -2.01
CA PRO A 70 5.40 -15.96 -1.15
C PRO A 70 4.09 -16.60 -1.63
N HIS A 71 3.78 -17.81 -1.15
CA HIS A 71 2.51 -18.46 -1.48
C HIS A 71 1.35 -17.90 -0.63
N ILE A 72 0.12 -17.83 -1.16
CA ILE A 72 -1.00 -17.17 -0.45
C ILE A 72 -1.33 -17.78 0.93
N LYS A 73 -1.09 -19.09 1.13
CA LYS A 73 -1.19 -19.73 2.45
C LYS A 73 -0.18 -19.15 3.46
N GLU A 74 1.01 -18.81 3.01
CA GLU A 74 2.10 -18.24 3.81
C GLU A 74 1.81 -16.77 4.18
N VAL A 75 1.32 -15.98 3.22
CA VAL A 75 0.83 -14.60 3.45
C VAL A 75 -0.24 -14.55 4.55
N VAL A 76 -1.10 -15.58 4.61
CA VAL A 76 -2.13 -15.76 5.65
C VAL A 76 -1.54 -16.22 6.99
N MET A 77 -0.54 -17.12 6.98
CA MET A 77 0.15 -17.56 8.20
C MET A 77 0.99 -16.45 8.86
N ARG A 78 1.64 -15.61 8.05
CA ARG A 78 2.44 -14.44 8.49
C ARG A 78 1.61 -13.16 8.68
N ASP A 79 0.31 -13.22 8.34
CA ASP A 79 -0.67 -12.11 8.34
C ASP A 79 -0.08 -10.80 7.79
N LEU A 80 0.61 -10.85 6.64
CA LEU A 80 1.42 -9.74 6.12
C LEU A 80 0.60 -8.44 5.90
N PRO A 81 -0.57 -8.46 5.23
CA PRO A 81 -1.43 -7.29 5.06
C PRO A 81 -2.16 -6.94 6.37
N LYS A 82 -2.07 -5.68 6.82
CA LYS A 82 -2.56 -5.20 8.12
C LYS A 82 -3.93 -4.51 8.07
N THR A 83 -4.52 -4.32 6.89
CA THR A 83 -5.92 -3.89 6.70
C THR A 83 -6.68 -4.79 5.74
N GLU A 84 -8.01 -4.80 5.84
CA GLU A 84 -8.86 -5.38 4.80
C GLU A 84 -8.73 -4.66 3.44
N GLY A 85 -8.21 -3.43 3.39
CA GLY A 85 -7.83 -2.78 2.12
C GLY A 85 -6.59 -3.42 1.49
N GLU A 86 -5.55 -3.61 2.29
CA GLU A 86 -4.31 -4.31 1.90
C GLU A 86 -4.59 -5.79 1.55
N TRP A 87 -5.50 -6.48 2.25
CA TRP A 87 -5.94 -7.84 1.90
C TRP A 87 -6.65 -7.90 0.54
N ILE A 88 -7.54 -6.94 0.24
CA ILE A 88 -8.21 -6.86 -1.07
C ILE A 88 -7.20 -6.52 -2.17
N LEU A 89 -6.24 -5.62 -1.91
CA LEU A 89 -5.17 -5.27 -2.84
C LEU A 89 -4.31 -6.49 -3.18
N ILE A 90 -3.85 -7.22 -2.17
CA ILE A 90 -3.04 -8.43 -2.35
C ILE A 90 -3.83 -9.54 -3.04
N TYR A 91 -5.10 -9.76 -2.73
CA TYR A 91 -5.91 -10.70 -3.51
C TYR A 91 -6.10 -10.22 -4.97
N GLY A 92 -6.17 -8.92 -5.23
CA GLY A 92 -6.09 -8.38 -6.59
C GLY A 92 -4.76 -8.74 -7.27
N PHE A 93 -3.64 -8.62 -6.57
CA PHE A 93 -2.30 -8.99 -7.06
C PHE A 93 -2.17 -10.50 -7.40
N TYR A 94 -2.66 -11.41 -6.55
CA TYR A 94 -2.66 -12.84 -6.89
C TYR A 94 -3.70 -13.20 -7.97
N ALA A 95 -4.85 -12.51 -8.03
CA ALA A 95 -5.87 -12.72 -9.06
C ALA A 95 -5.48 -12.17 -10.45
N SER A 96 -4.49 -11.27 -10.52
CA SER A 96 -3.99 -10.64 -11.75
C SER A 96 -2.69 -11.25 -12.26
N ASN A 97 -2.37 -12.49 -11.88
CA ASN A 97 -1.07 -13.13 -12.17
C ASN A 97 0.12 -12.20 -11.82
N PHE A 98 0.13 -11.69 -10.58
CA PHE A 98 1.11 -10.73 -10.07
C PHE A 98 1.09 -9.38 -10.81
N GLY A 99 -0.11 -8.93 -11.23
CA GLY A 99 -0.31 -7.64 -11.92
C GLY A 99 -0.18 -7.66 -13.44
N LYS A 100 0.00 -8.84 -14.05
CA LYS A 100 0.19 -9.02 -15.51
C LYS A 100 -1.14 -9.03 -16.28
N GLU A 101 -2.24 -9.40 -15.62
CA GLU A 101 -3.54 -9.68 -16.24
C GLU A 101 -4.68 -8.89 -15.54
N PRO A 102 -5.82 -8.63 -16.22
CA PRO A 102 -7.02 -8.12 -15.56
C PRO A 102 -7.59 -9.12 -14.54
N PHE A 103 -8.32 -8.60 -13.54
CA PHE A 103 -8.98 -9.40 -12.51
C PHE A 103 -10.38 -8.85 -12.20
N SER A 104 -11.21 -9.64 -11.51
CA SER A 104 -12.60 -9.30 -11.19
C SER A 104 -12.91 -9.38 -9.69
N GLU A 105 -13.96 -8.67 -9.23
CA GLU A 105 -14.43 -8.74 -7.84
C GLU A 105 -14.77 -10.19 -7.38
N PRO A 106 -15.42 -11.05 -8.21
CA PRO A 106 -15.59 -12.47 -7.92
C PRO A 106 -14.27 -13.23 -7.64
N ALA A 107 -13.21 -13.01 -8.43
CA ALA A 107 -11.93 -13.70 -8.23
C ALA A 107 -11.31 -13.42 -6.84
N ILE A 108 -11.40 -12.15 -6.39
CA ILE A 108 -10.98 -11.77 -5.03
C ILE A 108 -11.83 -12.45 -3.95
N LYS A 109 -13.15 -12.61 -4.17
CA LYS A 109 -14.04 -13.31 -3.22
C LYS A 109 -13.69 -14.80 -3.12
N THR A 110 -13.35 -15.46 -4.22
CA THR A 110 -12.82 -16.83 -4.23
C THR A 110 -11.51 -16.92 -3.43
N LEU A 111 -10.60 -15.94 -3.56
CA LEU A 111 -9.38 -15.90 -2.76
C LEU A 111 -9.65 -15.73 -1.25
N TYR A 112 -10.68 -14.99 -0.84
CA TYR A 112 -11.15 -14.97 0.56
C TYR A 112 -11.67 -16.35 1.03
N GLU A 113 -12.19 -17.20 0.15
CA GLU A 113 -12.70 -18.53 0.49
C GLU A 113 -11.58 -19.57 0.65
N VAL A 114 -10.71 -19.72 -0.35
CA VAL A 114 -9.62 -20.71 -0.31
C VAL A 114 -8.56 -20.40 0.75
N SER A 115 -8.40 -19.12 1.12
CA SER A 115 -7.59 -18.66 2.25
C SER A 115 -8.24 -18.88 3.63
N LYS A 116 -9.51 -19.30 3.66
CA LYS A 116 -10.36 -19.38 4.87
C LYS A 116 -10.54 -18.04 5.61
N ARG A 117 -10.33 -16.89 4.95
CA ARG A 117 -10.54 -15.56 5.55
C ARG A 117 -11.95 -14.98 5.37
N LYS A 118 -12.80 -15.53 4.48
CA LYS A 118 -14.19 -15.04 4.25
C LYS A 118 -15.00 -15.05 5.55
N ASN A 119 -15.61 -13.92 5.89
CA ASN A 119 -16.63 -13.82 6.93
C ASN A 119 -17.64 -12.70 6.60
N LEU A 120 -18.77 -12.68 7.31
CA LEU A 120 -19.88 -11.74 7.05
C LEU A 120 -19.46 -10.27 7.14
N ASN A 121 -18.64 -9.90 8.13
CA ASN A 121 -18.20 -8.52 8.34
C ASN A 121 -17.22 -8.05 7.25
N ARG A 122 -16.34 -8.94 6.76
CA ARG A 122 -15.43 -8.66 5.64
C ARG A 122 -16.22 -8.44 4.35
N MET A 123 -17.13 -9.36 4.03
CA MET A 123 -17.96 -9.28 2.82
C MET A 123 -18.89 -8.06 2.86
N LYS A 124 -19.50 -7.72 4.00
CA LYS A 124 -20.31 -6.51 4.18
C LYS A 124 -19.56 -5.20 3.93
N ASN A 125 -18.26 -5.17 4.23
CA ASN A 125 -17.41 -3.99 4.02
C ASN A 125 -16.58 -4.06 2.73
N PHE A 126 -16.73 -5.12 1.92
CA PHE A 126 -15.87 -5.40 0.76
C PHE A 126 -15.87 -4.25 -0.23
N SER A 127 -17.03 -3.92 -0.83
CA SER A 127 -17.14 -2.93 -1.89
C SER A 127 -16.76 -1.52 -1.40
N ALA A 128 -16.96 -1.22 -0.11
CA ALA A 128 -16.53 0.05 0.50
C ALA A 128 -15.00 0.17 0.62
N ASN A 129 -14.28 -0.94 0.79
CA ASN A 129 -12.81 -0.96 0.77
C ASN A 129 -12.27 -1.07 -0.66
N PHE A 130 -12.89 -1.86 -1.53
CA PHE A 130 -12.55 -1.98 -2.95
C PHE A 130 -12.63 -0.61 -3.66
N ASN A 131 -13.74 0.12 -3.48
CA ASN A 131 -13.91 1.46 -4.03
C ASN A 131 -12.89 2.48 -3.47
N ARG A 132 -12.32 2.26 -2.29
CA ARG A 132 -11.21 3.09 -1.77
C ARG A 132 -9.89 2.78 -2.48
N LEU A 133 -9.61 1.53 -2.84
CA LEU A 133 -8.41 1.19 -3.63
C LEU A 133 -8.47 1.83 -5.02
N ILE A 134 -9.66 1.87 -5.64
CA ILE A 134 -9.91 2.63 -6.88
C ILE A 134 -9.71 4.12 -6.64
N SER A 135 -10.38 4.70 -5.63
CA SER A 135 -10.30 6.14 -5.31
C SER A 135 -8.88 6.62 -4.97
N ASN A 136 -8.05 5.76 -4.37
CA ASN A 136 -6.67 6.04 -4.00
C ASN A 136 -5.67 5.80 -5.16
N GLY A 137 -6.17 5.41 -6.34
CA GLY A 137 -5.38 5.17 -7.54
C GLY A 137 -4.55 3.88 -7.51
N LEU A 138 -4.87 2.91 -6.65
CA LEU A 138 -4.18 1.60 -6.54
C LEU A 138 -4.76 0.57 -7.51
N ILE A 139 -6.06 0.63 -7.75
CA ILE A 139 -6.78 -0.17 -8.76
C ILE A 139 -7.32 0.79 -9.84
N LYS A 140 -7.25 0.40 -11.11
CA LYS A 140 -7.93 1.07 -12.21
C LYS A 140 -9.07 0.17 -12.72
N ILE A 141 -10.16 0.81 -13.13
CA ILE A 141 -11.27 0.15 -13.84
C ILE A 141 -10.83 -0.03 -15.30
N LEU A 142 -10.97 -1.24 -15.85
CA LEU A 142 -10.75 -1.53 -17.27
C LEU A 142 -12.08 -1.54 -18.05
N ASN A 143 -13.09 -2.19 -17.48
CA ASN A 143 -14.49 -2.16 -17.92
C ASN A 143 -15.42 -2.41 -16.72
N GLU A 144 -16.70 -2.72 -16.96
CA GLU A 144 -17.70 -2.87 -15.89
C GLU A 144 -17.38 -3.95 -14.85
N ASN A 145 -16.67 -5.03 -15.24
CA ASN A 145 -16.39 -6.19 -14.38
C ASN A 145 -14.90 -6.49 -14.18
N GLU A 146 -14.03 -5.88 -14.98
CA GLU A 146 -12.59 -6.10 -14.97
C GLU A 146 -11.80 -4.87 -14.51
N PHE A 147 -10.74 -5.16 -13.77
CA PHE A 147 -9.88 -4.18 -13.11
C PHE A 147 -8.42 -4.56 -13.33
N ILE A 148 -7.53 -3.58 -13.30
CA ILE A 148 -6.07 -3.77 -13.33
C ILE A 148 -5.43 -3.06 -12.14
N LEU A 149 -4.30 -3.57 -11.66
CA LEU A 149 -3.50 -2.81 -10.71
C LEU A 149 -2.83 -1.62 -11.43
N SER A 150 -2.73 -0.49 -10.73
CA SER A 150 -1.86 0.58 -11.18
C SER A 150 -0.41 0.28 -10.77
N GLN A 151 0.55 1.01 -11.35
CA GLN A 151 1.95 0.99 -10.90
C GLN A 151 2.08 1.15 -9.37
N LYS A 152 1.34 2.11 -8.79
CA LYS A 152 1.26 2.34 -7.34
C LYS A 152 0.63 1.15 -6.58
N GLY A 153 -0.33 0.46 -7.20
CA GLY A 153 -0.92 -0.77 -6.68
C GLY A 153 0.06 -1.95 -6.65
N LEU A 154 0.93 -2.05 -7.65
CA LEU A 154 2.00 -3.05 -7.72
C LEU A 154 3.09 -2.77 -6.68
N GLU A 155 3.58 -1.53 -6.63
CA GLU A 155 4.56 -1.06 -5.64
C GLU A 155 4.11 -1.35 -4.20
N GLN A 156 2.86 -0.97 -3.85
CA GLN A 156 2.28 -1.28 -2.55
C GLN A 156 2.08 -2.80 -2.33
N SER A 157 1.84 -3.58 -3.39
CA SER A 157 1.72 -5.05 -3.28
C SER A 157 3.06 -5.73 -2.99
N HIS A 158 4.13 -5.35 -3.69
CA HIS A 158 5.50 -5.83 -3.40
C HIS A 158 5.92 -5.45 -1.98
N TYR A 159 5.72 -4.18 -1.62
CA TYR A 159 5.97 -3.62 -0.29
C TYR A 159 5.34 -4.43 0.86
N ILE A 160 4.10 -4.93 0.70
CA ILE A 160 3.42 -5.74 1.72
C ILE A 160 4.01 -7.17 1.82
N LEU A 161 4.53 -7.72 0.72
CA LEU A 161 4.98 -9.11 0.64
C LEU A 161 6.45 -9.30 1.05
N ASP A 162 7.32 -8.31 0.80
CA ASP A 162 8.77 -8.36 1.08
C ASP A 162 9.16 -8.08 2.56
N TYR A 163 8.16 -7.99 3.45
CA TYR A 163 8.24 -7.46 4.82
C TYR A 163 9.36 -8.03 5.72
N ASP A 164 9.86 -9.25 5.45
CA ASP A 164 10.94 -9.89 6.23
C ASP A 164 12.36 -9.54 5.73
N GLN A 165 12.53 -9.24 4.43
CA GLN A 165 13.84 -8.89 3.83
C GLN A 165 14.06 -7.38 3.81
N HIS A 166 12.99 -6.61 3.64
CA HIS A 166 13.01 -5.16 3.77
C HIS A 166 11.91 -4.72 4.75
N PRO A 167 12.25 -4.41 6.02
CA PRO A 167 11.28 -3.88 6.99
C PRO A 167 10.79 -2.51 6.47
N PRO A 168 9.53 -2.39 6.03
CA PRO A 168 9.25 -1.43 4.96
C PRO A 168 8.75 -0.07 5.50
N VAL A 169 8.96 0.99 4.71
CA VAL A 169 8.74 2.41 5.11
C VAL A 169 7.25 2.80 5.05
N ILE A 170 6.61 2.91 6.22
CA ILE A 170 5.14 2.82 6.37
C ILE A 170 4.33 3.95 5.71
N GLU A 171 3.82 3.68 4.50
CA GLU A 171 2.51 4.17 4.02
C GLU A 171 1.38 3.18 4.40
N GLN A 172 0.58 3.60 5.39
CA GLN A 172 -0.85 3.32 5.66
C GLN A 172 -1.47 1.91 5.38
N GLY A 173 -2.21 1.28 6.32
CA GLY A 173 -2.53 1.74 7.68
C GLY A 173 -3.82 1.19 8.30
N VAL A 174 -3.66 0.33 9.34
CA VAL A 174 -4.71 -0.40 10.13
C VAL A 174 -6.09 0.28 10.26
N GLY A 175 -7.17 -0.51 10.25
CA GLY A 175 -8.48 -0.09 10.77
C GLY A 175 -8.46 0.20 12.28
N GLY A 176 -9.60 0.58 12.87
CA GLY A 176 -9.68 0.83 14.30
C GLY A 176 -11.10 0.96 14.83
N ASP A 177 -11.49 0.06 15.73
CA ASP A 177 -12.85 -0.06 16.27
C ASP A 177 -12.99 0.54 17.70
N ALA A 178 -14.22 0.58 18.22
CA ALA A 178 -14.62 0.65 19.63
C ALA A 178 -14.20 1.85 20.54
N VAL A 179 -14.86 2.10 21.69
CA VAL A 179 -16.32 2.15 22.02
C VAL A 179 -16.49 3.05 23.28
N ALA A 180 -17.44 4.01 23.23
CA ALA A 180 -18.08 4.74 24.36
C ALA A 180 -17.16 5.51 25.35
N SER A 181 -17.62 6.41 26.23
CA SER A 181 -18.96 6.74 26.79
C SER A 181 -18.88 8.15 27.44
N LYS A 182 -19.90 8.95 27.86
CA LYS A 182 -21.39 9.06 27.87
C LYS A 182 -21.64 10.41 28.60
N LYS A 183 -22.63 11.31 28.40
CA LYS A 183 -23.78 11.54 27.48
C LYS A 183 -23.48 12.91 26.75
N ILE A 184 -24.35 13.79 26.23
CA ILE A 184 -25.81 14.02 26.09
C ILE A 184 -26.14 14.20 24.58
N LYS A 185 -27.42 14.35 24.21
CA LYS A 185 -27.94 14.20 22.83
C LYS A 185 -28.22 15.54 22.12
N LYS A 186 -27.81 15.63 20.86
CA LYS A 186 -28.70 15.85 19.69
C LYS A 186 -28.11 15.07 18.50
N ALA A 187 -28.95 14.64 17.56
CA ALA A 187 -28.56 13.62 16.58
C ALA A 187 -27.81 14.20 15.36
N GLY A 188 -26.71 13.56 14.97
CA GLY A 188 -25.90 13.95 13.80
C GLY A 188 -24.82 12.91 13.49
N LYS A 189 -24.57 12.70 12.20
CA LYS A 189 -23.64 11.74 11.56
C LYS A 189 -22.34 11.49 12.36
N SER A 190 -22.03 10.23 12.67
CA SER A 190 -20.79 9.84 13.34
C SER A 190 -19.56 10.01 12.43
N ALA A 191 -18.54 10.71 12.91
CA ALA A 191 -17.31 11.01 12.16
C ALA A 191 -16.33 9.82 12.07
N LEU A 192 -15.41 9.90 11.10
CA LEU A 192 -14.23 9.03 11.01
C LEU A 192 -13.35 9.17 12.28
N LYS A 193 -12.80 8.07 12.76
CA LYS A 193 -11.63 8.09 13.66
C LYS A 193 -10.40 8.51 12.84
N ASN A 194 -10.08 9.80 12.81
CA ASN A 194 -8.74 10.22 12.40
C ASN A 194 -7.72 9.64 13.37
N LYS A 195 -6.76 8.86 12.87
CA LYS A 195 -5.56 8.51 13.63
C LYS A 195 -4.74 9.77 13.89
N GLY A 196 -4.24 9.92 15.11
CA GLY A 196 -3.23 10.94 15.41
C GLY A 196 -1.90 10.61 14.70
N PRO A 197 -1.01 11.59 14.51
CA PRO A 197 0.27 11.36 13.86
C PRO A 197 1.13 10.36 14.62
N GLN A 198 1.95 9.63 13.85
CA GLN A 198 2.81 8.56 14.34
C GLN A 198 4.27 8.98 14.20
N MET A 199 5.13 8.40 15.04
CA MET A 199 6.58 8.59 14.92
C MET A 199 7.10 7.78 13.75
N LEU A 200 7.94 8.39 12.91
CA LEU A 200 8.56 7.76 11.77
C LEU A 200 9.91 7.19 12.17
N SER A 201 10.06 5.87 12.04
CA SER A 201 11.33 5.16 12.23
C SER A 201 12.30 5.33 11.06
N SER A 202 11.81 5.80 9.90
CA SER A 202 12.59 6.03 8.69
C SER A 202 13.34 7.37 8.66
N LEU A 203 12.91 8.37 9.43
CA LEU A 203 13.46 9.72 9.39
C LEU A 203 14.83 9.77 10.08
N ASN A 204 15.90 9.80 9.29
CA ASN A 204 17.27 9.77 9.81
C ASN A 204 17.74 11.15 10.32
N LEU A 205 17.32 11.51 11.53
CA LEU A 205 17.74 12.73 12.25
C LEU A 205 19.21 12.71 12.74
N LYS A 206 20.02 11.75 12.29
CA LYS A 206 21.43 11.53 12.66
C LYS A 206 22.27 11.03 11.46
N GLN A 207 22.10 11.64 10.29
CA GLN A 207 23.01 11.39 9.16
C GLN A 207 24.44 11.79 9.55
N PRO A 208 25.48 10.97 9.27
CA PRO A 208 26.86 11.39 9.45
C PRO A 208 27.17 12.58 8.52
N HIS A 209 27.93 13.55 9.03
CA HIS A 209 28.29 14.80 8.35
C HIS A 209 27.17 15.84 8.13
N VAL A 210 25.95 15.60 8.62
CA VAL A 210 24.88 16.63 8.69
C VAL A 210 24.68 17.09 10.14
N GLU A 211 24.30 18.35 10.34
CA GLU A 211 23.98 18.85 11.68
C GLU A 211 22.79 18.07 12.26
N THR A 212 22.92 17.56 13.49
CA THR A 212 21.81 16.86 14.15
C THR A 212 20.70 17.82 14.55
N ILE A 213 19.45 17.35 14.57
CA ILE A 213 18.33 18.19 15.01
C ILE A 213 18.50 18.73 16.43
N ARG A 214 19.27 18.04 17.29
CA ARG A 214 19.59 18.52 18.64
C ARG A 214 20.50 19.74 18.60
N SER A 215 21.65 19.64 17.92
CA SER A 215 22.58 20.77 17.78
C SER A 215 21.94 21.96 17.07
N PHE A 216 21.12 21.71 16.04
CA PHE A 216 20.35 22.77 15.39
C PHE A 216 19.37 23.44 16.37
N TYR A 217 18.62 22.66 17.15
CA TYR A 217 17.65 23.18 18.12
C TYR A 217 18.31 23.94 19.27
N GLU A 218 19.45 23.47 19.77
CA GLU A 218 20.19 24.09 20.89
C GLU A 218 20.81 25.46 20.51
N ARG A 219 21.00 25.74 19.20
CA ARG A 219 21.46 27.05 18.70
C ARG A 219 20.34 28.11 18.58
N HIS A 220 19.08 27.77 18.84
CA HIS A 220 17.94 28.67 18.60
C HIS A 220 16.96 28.74 19.78
N SER A 221 16.27 29.87 19.93
CA SER A 221 15.48 30.26 21.12
C SER A 221 14.04 29.71 21.16
N ALA A 222 13.78 28.54 20.55
CA ALA A 222 12.42 28.03 20.28
C ALA A 222 11.57 27.70 21.54
N SER A 223 10.76 28.67 21.98
CA SER A 223 9.99 28.62 23.22
C SER A 223 8.58 28.05 23.03
N THR A 224 7.84 28.53 22.02
CA THR A 224 6.43 28.16 21.78
C THR A 224 6.30 26.98 20.82
N PHE A 225 5.11 26.39 20.75
CA PHE A 225 4.80 25.36 19.76
C PHE A 225 4.88 25.90 18.32
N PHE A 226 4.63 27.19 18.07
CA PHE A 226 4.70 27.77 16.73
C PHE A 226 6.16 27.90 16.27
N GLU A 227 7.05 28.40 17.12
CA GLU A 227 8.50 28.42 16.86
C GLU A 227 9.04 26.99 16.61
N ARG A 228 8.62 26.02 17.43
CA ARG A 228 9.04 24.62 17.31
C ARG A 228 8.58 23.98 15.99
N ASN A 229 7.32 24.21 15.61
CA ASN A 229 6.80 23.71 14.32
C ASN A 229 7.60 24.31 13.15
N LEU A 230 7.86 25.62 13.17
CA LEU A 230 8.65 26.32 12.16
C LEU A 230 10.09 25.76 12.08
N MET A 231 10.77 25.69 13.21
CA MET A 231 12.13 25.12 13.34
C MET A 231 12.23 23.70 12.79
N PHE A 232 11.22 22.86 13.01
CA PHE A 232 11.22 21.49 12.50
C PHE A 232 11.02 21.44 10.99
N VAL A 233 10.13 22.25 10.41
CA VAL A 233 9.99 22.34 8.94
C VAL A 233 11.27 22.87 8.31
N TYR A 234 11.88 23.92 8.86
CA TYR A 234 13.16 24.45 8.38
C TYR A 234 14.27 23.39 8.39
N TYR A 235 14.45 22.69 9.52
CA TYR A 235 15.46 21.64 9.64
C TYR A 235 15.26 20.52 8.61
N LEU A 236 14.01 20.09 8.41
CA LEU A 236 13.69 19.02 7.47
C LEU A 236 13.91 19.46 6.02
N GLU A 237 13.38 20.62 5.63
CA GLU A 237 13.39 21.11 4.25
C GLU A 237 14.75 21.67 3.81
N LYS A 238 15.47 22.38 4.68
CA LYS A 238 16.73 23.08 4.34
C LYS A 238 17.99 22.30 4.71
N ILE A 239 17.98 21.54 5.82
CA ILE A 239 19.18 20.85 6.35
C ILE A 239 19.19 19.36 5.98
N LEU A 240 18.04 18.66 6.07
CA LEU A 240 17.92 17.27 5.60
C LEU A 240 17.42 17.11 4.16
N GLN A 241 16.92 18.18 3.53
CA GLN A 241 16.34 18.19 2.17
C GLN A 241 15.14 17.23 1.99
N GLU A 242 14.47 16.88 3.09
CA GLU A 242 13.30 16.01 3.15
C GLU A 242 12.08 16.70 2.53
N THR A 243 11.78 16.37 1.27
CA THR A 243 10.66 16.94 0.52
C THR A 243 9.74 15.84 0.00
N PRO A 244 8.42 15.87 0.32
CA PRO A 244 7.71 16.86 1.12
C PRO A 244 7.82 16.67 2.64
N VAL A 245 7.77 17.77 3.41
CA VAL A 245 7.65 17.68 4.87
C VAL A 245 6.22 17.30 5.28
N THR A 246 6.10 16.37 6.23
CA THR A 246 4.81 15.84 6.70
C THR A 246 4.57 16.14 8.18
N LEU A 247 3.30 16.10 8.58
CA LEU A 247 2.86 16.15 9.99
C LEU A 247 3.59 15.10 10.85
N SER A 248 3.89 13.92 10.29
CA SER A 248 4.60 12.84 10.95
C SER A 248 6.11 13.10 11.06
N HIS A 249 6.72 13.79 10.09
CA HIS A 249 8.12 14.27 10.23
C HIS A 249 8.21 15.25 11.41
N ILE A 250 7.35 16.27 11.46
CA ILE A 250 7.32 17.27 12.55
C ILE A 250 7.06 16.61 13.92
N TYR A 251 6.14 15.63 13.99
CA TYR A 251 5.90 14.84 15.22
C TYR A 251 7.15 14.06 15.67
N THR A 252 7.91 13.52 14.71
CA THR A 252 9.15 12.76 14.98
C THR A 252 10.27 13.66 15.50
N CYS A 253 10.34 14.92 15.04
CA CYS A 253 11.24 15.94 15.59
C CYS A 253 10.94 16.23 17.07
N TYR A 254 9.67 16.45 17.45
CA TYR A 254 9.26 16.59 18.85
C TYR A 254 9.70 15.38 19.70
N LYS A 255 9.51 14.15 19.20
CA LYS A 255 9.87 12.92 19.92
C LYS A 255 11.36 12.73 20.10
N SER A 256 12.15 12.99 19.07
CA SER A 256 13.61 12.80 19.09
C SER A 256 14.35 13.82 19.96
N LEU A 257 13.74 14.98 20.20
CA LEU A 257 14.19 15.98 21.18
C LEU A 257 13.56 15.78 22.58
N SER A 258 12.74 14.73 22.79
CA SER A 258 11.97 14.49 24.02
C SER A 258 11.05 15.66 24.44
N LEU A 259 10.65 16.51 23.50
CA LEU A 259 9.83 17.69 23.75
C LEU A 259 8.36 17.34 23.94
N LYS A 260 7.66 18.16 24.74
CA LYS A 260 6.21 18.09 24.90
C LYS A 260 5.54 18.35 23.55
N VAL A 261 4.84 17.33 23.03
CA VAL A 261 4.02 17.44 21.81
C VAL A 261 2.75 18.28 22.12
N PRO A 262 2.27 19.14 21.21
CA PRO A 262 0.97 19.78 21.35
C PRO A 262 -0.15 18.74 21.41
N GLY A 263 -1.13 18.92 22.31
CA GLY A 263 -2.26 17.97 22.47
C GLY A 263 -3.10 17.77 21.21
N ASN A 264 -3.09 18.76 20.31
CA ASN A 264 -3.51 18.62 18.92
C ASN A 264 -2.45 19.27 18.01
N ILE A 265 -1.41 18.51 17.66
CA ILE A 265 -0.31 18.97 16.80
C ILE A 265 -0.78 19.33 15.38
N TYR A 266 -1.79 18.64 14.83
CA TYR A 266 -2.43 19.04 13.55
C TYR A 266 -2.91 20.49 13.64
N GLN A 267 -3.69 20.81 14.67
CA GLN A 267 -4.21 22.16 14.85
C GLN A 267 -3.09 23.16 15.15
N SER A 268 -2.09 22.78 15.93
CA SER A 268 -0.92 23.63 16.19
C SER A 268 -0.19 24.04 14.91
N ILE A 269 -0.07 23.14 13.92
CA ILE A 269 0.54 23.43 12.61
C ILE A 269 -0.38 24.29 11.74
N VAL A 270 -1.68 23.99 11.69
CA VAL A 270 -2.69 24.85 11.02
C VAL A 270 -2.66 26.27 11.58
N ASP A 271 -2.56 26.41 12.90
CA ASP A 271 -2.47 27.69 13.59
C ASP A 271 -1.11 28.38 13.37
N THR A 272 -0.02 27.61 13.18
CA THR A 272 1.28 28.17 12.77
C THR A 272 1.17 28.85 11.40
N LYS A 273 0.51 28.21 10.41
CA LYS A 273 0.18 28.88 9.14
C LYS A 273 -0.78 30.05 9.34
N LYS A 274 -1.92 29.82 9.99
CA LYS A 274 -3.05 30.78 10.03
C LYS A 274 -2.79 32.03 10.88
N ILE A 275 -2.07 31.91 11.99
CA ILE A 275 -1.88 32.99 12.96
C ILE A 275 -0.54 33.72 12.73
N LYS A 276 0.49 33.01 12.26
CA LYS A 276 1.84 33.56 12.07
C LYS A 276 2.26 33.72 10.60
N GLY A 277 1.65 33.00 9.66
CA GLY A 277 2.06 33.03 8.25
C GLY A 277 3.41 32.36 7.95
N TRP A 278 3.99 31.64 8.91
CA TRP A 278 5.36 31.09 8.83
C TRP A 278 5.48 29.78 8.02
N LEU A 279 4.37 29.09 7.79
CA LEU A 279 4.34 27.81 7.07
C LEU A 279 3.35 27.90 5.91
N GLU A 280 3.74 27.34 4.77
CA GLU A 280 2.80 26.94 3.74
C GLU A 280 2.34 25.50 3.94
N ILE A 281 1.07 25.25 3.67
CA ILE A 281 0.42 23.95 3.85
C ILE A 281 -0.45 23.74 2.63
N ARG A 282 -0.03 22.79 1.77
CA ARG A 282 -0.80 22.25 0.65
C ARG A 282 -1.61 21.05 1.12
N SER A 283 -1.00 20.20 1.96
CA SER A 283 -1.66 19.14 2.71
C SER A 283 -0.89 18.84 4.01
N MET A 284 -1.38 17.94 4.87
CA MET A 284 -0.57 17.46 6.02
C MET A 284 0.54 16.48 5.64
N ASN A 285 0.60 16.09 4.37
CA ASN A 285 1.72 15.36 3.76
C ASN A 285 2.60 16.29 2.88
N ASP A 286 2.30 17.59 2.87
CA ASP A 286 2.95 18.60 2.02
C ASP A 286 2.87 19.98 2.71
N ILE A 287 3.77 20.11 3.70
CA ILE A 287 4.03 21.30 4.49
C ILE A 287 5.37 21.86 4.00
N GLN A 288 5.48 23.18 3.90
CA GLN A 288 6.67 23.88 3.40
C GLN A 288 6.91 25.13 4.25
N LEU A 289 8.12 25.68 4.22
CA LEU A 289 8.39 27.04 4.69
C LEU A 289 7.60 28.07 3.88
N SER A 290 7.20 29.16 4.52
CA SER A 290 6.95 30.42 3.81
C SER A 290 8.22 31.28 3.83
N ILE A 291 8.32 32.22 2.89
CA ILE A 291 9.43 33.20 2.84
C ILE A 291 9.57 33.95 4.17
N HIS A 292 8.45 34.27 4.83
CA HIS A 292 8.47 34.92 6.14
C HIS A 292 8.95 33.97 7.26
N GLY A 293 8.58 32.69 7.22
CA GLY A 293 9.07 31.70 8.17
C GLY A 293 10.57 31.45 8.07
N GLU A 294 11.11 31.43 6.86
CA GLU A 294 12.56 31.31 6.60
C GLU A 294 13.33 32.46 7.25
N GLN A 295 12.92 33.70 7.00
CA GLN A 295 13.50 34.92 7.60
C GLN A 295 13.44 34.91 9.14
N VAL A 296 12.36 34.41 9.73
CA VAL A 296 12.20 34.33 11.20
C VAL A 296 13.19 33.35 11.83
N VAL A 297 13.47 32.21 11.18
CA VAL A 297 14.51 31.27 11.66
C VAL A 297 15.90 31.91 11.57
N GLU A 298 16.22 32.55 10.46
CA GLU A 298 17.55 33.10 10.18
C GLU A 298 17.88 34.40 10.93
N HIS A 299 16.88 35.16 11.40
CA HIS A 299 17.09 36.49 11.98
C HIS A 299 16.41 36.75 13.34
N GLU A 300 15.34 36.03 13.70
CA GLU A 300 14.60 36.27 14.96
C GLU A 300 14.79 35.15 16.00
N LEU A 301 15.15 33.93 15.58
CA LEU A 301 15.26 32.76 16.47
C LEU A 301 16.70 32.32 16.80
N THR A 302 17.72 33.00 16.27
CA THR A 302 19.13 32.77 16.63
C THR A 302 19.43 33.24 18.07
N ASN A 303 20.27 32.48 18.78
CA ASN A 303 20.83 32.86 20.09
C ASN A 303 22.08 33.76 19.96
#